data_AF-A0A974BBA0-F1
#
_entry.id   AF-A0A974BBA0-F1
#
_cell.length_a   1.000
_cell.length_b   1.000
_cell.length_c   1.000
_cell.angle_alpha   90.00
_cell.angle_beta   90.00
_cell.angle_gamma   90.00
#
_symmetry.space_group_name_H-M   'P 1'
#
loop_
_entity.id
_entity.type
_entity.pdbx_description
1 polymer ?
#
loop_
_entity_poly.entity_id
_entity_poly.type
_entity_poly.pdbx_seq_one_letter_code
_entity_poly.pdbx_strand_id
1 'polypeptide(L)'
;QSTGPAMPHPAGSDSGSATTPAGSASGTAFCPRPGREMATPEPGPGPGPGPGAGKKEAKARRDPRVRCRSRHELGAVMELCAPFVRAALQGAPGGAAAEGDALWKFETALRKNVTINGQRWEEVSDESMPPSDSSLKILEDQFDELIVETAKKRKQWPKKILVHAIQTMKAEQEMLKLYKPVVTPEEVKSQPTQDDYVADLKQVAEMVSKQVSGAMKSVPALIERAEGFSQVLTWQPALELCKLRQEIFAGCEAKEESHVQNFAPPGEVTPTDADNSKNRYVLLKRKKAVGSPERRRYPLRQRKITLRA
;
A
#
# COMPACT_ATOMS: atom_id res chain seq x y z
N GLN A 1 66.98 30.69 55.57
CA GLN A 1 66.11 31.04 56.72
C GLN A 1 64.67 30.92 56.21
N SER A 2 64.07 29.74 56.37
CA SER A 2 63.09 29.43 57.42
C SER A 2 61.90 30.37 57.43
N THR A 3 60.77 29.94 56.86
CA THR A 3 59.47 29.76 57.56
C THR A 3 58.36 29.50 56.53
N GLY A 4 57.62 28.40 56.72
CA GLY A 4 56.33 28.18 56.08
C GLY A 4 55.21 28.86 56.88
N PRO A 5 54.01 28.26 56.92
CA PRO A 5 52.85 28.61 56.11
C PRO A 5 51.73 29.28 56.92
N ALA A 6 50.75 29.89 56.25
CA ALA A 6 49.48 30.28 56.88
C ALA A 6 48.32 30.37 55.86
N MET A 7 47.42 29.40 55.93
CA MET A 7 45.96 29.57 55.74
C MET A 7 45.38 29.77 57.15
N PRO A 8 44.24 30.49 57.41
CA PRO A 8 42.92 29.99 56.97
C PRO A 8 41.67 30.95 56.91
N HIS A 9 40.62 30.45 56.23
CA HIS A 9 39.15 30.56 56.51
C HIS A 9 38.42 31.94 56.46
N PRO A 10 37.07 32.01 56.61
CA PRO A 10 35.99 31.55 55.70
C PRO A 10 34.87 32.64 55.56
N ALA A 11 33.79 32.41 54.78
CA ALA A 11 32.39 32.74 55.14
C ALA A 11 31.42 32.74 53.95
N GLY A 12 30.20 32.24 54.21
CA GLY A 12 28.94 32.69 53.61
C GLY A 12 28.41 31.80 52.48
N SER A 13 27.63 30.74 52.76
CA SER A 13 26.21 30.71 53.20
C SER A 13 25.23 30.51 52.05
N ASP A 14 24.75 29.27 51.96
CA ASP A 14 23.38 28.80 51.72
C ASP A 14 22.35 29.72 51.05
N SER A 15 21.65 29.18 50.04
CA SER A 15 20.28 28.63 50.21
C SER A 15 19.51 28.58 48.87
N GLY A 16 18.61 27.60 48.74
CA GLY A 16 17.40 27.78 47.94
C GLY A 16 17.16 26.79 46.79
N SER A 17 16.70 25.60 47.14
CA SER A 17 16.01 24.63 46.28
C SER A 17 14.60 25.09 45.86
N ALA A 18 14.14 24.77 44.63
CA ALA A 18 12.80 24.20 44.33
C ALA A 18 12.55 23.95 42.81
N THR A 19 12.51 22.67 42.45
CA THR A 19 11.49 21.91 41.69
C THR A 19 10.56 22.60 40.64
N THR A 20 10.77 22.21 39.36
CA THR A 20 9.86 21.73 38.23
C THR A 20 8.33 21.98 38.28
N PRO A 21 7.54 21.98 37.14
CA PRO A 21 7.71 21.13 35.94
C PRO A 21 7.21 21.64 34.54
N ALA A 22 7.46 20.79 33.53
CA ALA A 22 6.66 20.50 32.33
C ALA A 22 6.58 21.50 31.16
N GLY A 23 6.96 20.99 29.98
CA GLY A 23 6.72 21.60 28.68
C GLY A 23 7.13 20.65 27.55
N SER A 24 6.37 19.58 27.35
CA SER A 24 6.43 18.70 26.18
C SER A 24 6.29 19.49 24.89
N ALA A 25 7.20 19.28 23.94
CA ALA A 25 6.92 19.44 22.52
C ALA A 25 7.68 18.37 21.75
N SER A 26 6.96 17.28 21.48
CA SER A 26 7.27 16.31 20.44
C SER A 26 7.25 17.04 19.10
N GLY A 27 8.31 16.90 18.31
CA GLY A 27 8.40 17.53 17.00
C GLY A 27 9.66 17.08 16.28
N THR A 28 9.54 16.00 15.52
CA THR A 28 10.50 15.54 14.53
C THR A 28 10.77 16.65 13.51
N ALA A 29 11.84 17.42 13.73
CA ALA A 29 12.38 18.33 12.73
C ALA A 29 13.15 17.51 11.68
N PHE A 30 12.42 17.01 10.70
CA PHE A 30 12.97 16.54 9.44
C PHE A 30 13.62 17.75 8.76
N CYS A 31 14.96 17.86 8.76
CA CYS A 31 15.63 18.89 7.97
C CYS A 31 15.29 18.65 6.48
N PRO A 32 14.60 19.57 5.80
CA PRO A 32 14.38 19.44 4.38
C PRO A 32 15.73 19.59 3.68
N ARG A 33 16.01 18.65 2.77
CA ARG A 33 17.06 18.80 1.76
C ARG A 33 16.94 20.21 1.13
N PRO A 34 18.03 20.94 0.87
CA PRO A 34 17.95 22.14 0.07
C PRO A 34 17.30 21.76 -1.27
N GLY A 35 16.12 22.34 -1.48
CA GLY A 35 15.31 22.13 -2.66
C GLY A 35 16.14 22.49 -3.88
N ARG A 36 16.23 21.54 -4.80
CA ARG A 36 16.52 21.79 -6.20
C ARG A 36 15.55 22.89 -6.64
N GLU A 37 16.04 24.09 -6.93
CA GLU A 37 15.24 25.13 -7.59
C GLU A 37 14.65 24.52 -8.86
N MET A 38 13.36 24.18 -8.79
CA MET A 38 12.58 23.89 -9.98
C MET A 38 12.27 25.22 -10.62
N ALA A 39 12.84 25.40 -11.81
CA ALA A 39 12.41 26.40 -12.76
C ALA A 39 10.88 26.46 -12.78
N THR A 40 10.36 27.68 -12.67
CA THR A 40 8.98 28.03 -12.94
C THR A 40 8.55 27.39 -14.27
N PRO A 41 7.40 26.71 -14.34
CA PRO A 41 6.90 26.17 -15.59
C PRO A 41 6.50 27.34 -16.50
N GLU A 42 7.14 27.39 -17.67
CA GLU A 42 6.71 28.19 -18.80
C GLU A 42 5.20 28.02 -19.03
N PRO A 43 4.42 29.10 -19.20
CA PRO A 43 3.06 28.97 -19.68
C PRO A 43 3.12 28.53 -21.16
N GLY A 44 2.58 27.34 -21.44
CA GLY A 44 2.36 26.85 -22.79
C GLY A 44 1.45 27.76 -23.63
N PRO A 45 1.39 27.54 -24.95
CA PRO A 45 0.90 28.52 -25.91
C PRO A 45 -0.63 28.65 -25.87
N GLY A 46 -1.12 29.78 -25.38
CA GLY A 46 -2.50 30.23 -25.58
C GLY A 46 -2.70 30.78 -27.01
N PRO A 47 -3.95 30.80 -27.52
CA PRO A 47 -4.27 30.90 -28.94
C PRO A 47 -3.95 32.27 -29.51
N GLY A 48 -3.41 32.26 -30.73
CA GLY A 48 -2.82 33.43 -31.38
C GLY A 48 -3.79 34.60 -31.59
N PRO A 49 -3.27 35.85 -31.58
CA PRO A 49 -3.99 36.99 -32.12
C PRO A 49 -3.82 37.01 -33.64
N GLY A 50 -4.94 37.25 -34.34
CA GLY A 50 -5.04 37.28 -35.78
C GLY A 50 -4.14 38.31 -36.48
N PRO A 51 -4.04 38.23 -37.82
CA PRO A 51 -3.06 38.98 -38.59
C PRO A 51 -3.57 40.40 -38.83
N GLY A 52 -2.96 41.38 -38.19
CA GLY A 52 -3.22 42.77 -38.56
C GLY A 52 -2.97 43.74 -37.42
N ALA A 53 -1.71 44.13 -37.23
CA ALA A 53 -1.32 45.51 -36.89
C ALA A 53 0.19 45.56 -36.65
N GLY A 54 0.91 46.17 -37.59
CA GLY A 54 2.16 46.89 -37.34
C GLY A 54 3.29 46.14 -36.64
N LYS A 55 4.03 45.31 -37.38
CA LYS A 55 5.46 45.09 -37.09
C LYS A 55 6.19 46.43 -37.13
N LYS A 56 6.39 47.06 -35.98
CA LYS A 56 7.61 47.83 -35.70
C LYS A 56 8.36 47.07 -34.63
N GLU A 57 9.02 45.99 -35.06
CA GLU A 57 10.21 45.51 -34.36
C GLU A 57 11.14 46.72 -34.22
N ALA A 58 11.26 47.24 -32.99
CA ALA A 58 12.45 47.99 -32.62
C ALA A 58 13.60 46.99 -32.69
N LYS A 59 14.17 46.83 -33.89
CA LYS A 59 15.41 46.09 -34.13
C LYS A 59 16.39 46.60 -33.09
N ALA A 60 16.66 45.81 -32.05
CA ALA A 60 17.65 46.15 -31.02
C ALA A 60 18.92 46.51 -31.79
N ARG A 61 19.25 47.81 -31.82
CA ARG A 61 20.36 48.30 -32.63
C ARG A 61 21.59 47.59 -32.09
N ARG A 62 22.16 46.69 -32.89
CA ARG A 62 23.43 46.05 -32.55
C ARG A 62 24.42 47.17 -32.25
N ASP A 63 25.17 47.01 -31.16
CA ASP A 63 26.22 47.95 -30.82
C ASP A 63 27.16 48.08 -32.04
N PRO A 64 27.33 49.28 -32.62
CA PRO A 64 28.19 49.46 -33.79
C PRO A 64 29.69 49.30 -33.45
N ARG A 65 30.03 49.26 -32.16
CA ARG A 65 31.40 49.12 -31.68
C ARG A 65 31.96 47.74 -31.96
N VAL A 66 33.26 47.68 -32.22
CA VAL A 66 33.97 46.42 -32.47
C VAL A 66 34.00 45.61 -31.17
N ARG A 67 33.71 44.31 -31.25
CA ARG A 67 33.74 43.42 -30.09
C ARG A 67 35.08 42.72 -29.98
N CYS A 68 35.83 43.04 -28.93
CA CYS A 68 37.06 42.39 -28.54
C CYS A 68 36.81 41.41 -27.38
N ARG A 69 37.67 40.41 -27.23
CA ARG A 69 37.59 39.39 -26.16
C ARG A 69 38.51 39.69 -24.98
N SER A 70 39.64 40.33 -25.25
CA SER A 70 40.68 40.64 -24.27
C SER A 70 41.06 42.11 -24.33
N ARG A 71 41.06 42.77 -23.17
CA ARG A 71 41.55 44.14 -23.00
C ARG A 71 43.06 44.21 -23.22
N HIS A 72 43.78 43.22 -22.69
CA HIS A 72 45.23 43.11 -22.77
C HIS A 72 45.72 42.95 -24.21
N GLU A 73 45.10 42.05 -24.99
CA GLU A 73 45.48 41.85 -26.40
C GLU A 73 45.25 43.12 -27.23
N LEU A 74 44.14 43.83 -26.99
CA LEU A 74 43.89 45.09 -27.68
C LEU A 74 44.92 46.15 -27.27
N GLY A 75 45.28 46.23 -25.99
CA GLY A 75 46.35 47.11 -25.51
C GLY A 75 47.69 46.83 -26.20
N ALA A 76 48.06 45.56 -26.36
CA ALA A 76 49.28 45.17 -27.07
C ALA A 76 49.25 45.59 -28.56
N VAL A 77 48.10 45.46 -29.22
CA VAL A 77 47.92 45.94 -30.60
C VAL A 77 48.01 47.47 -30.68
N MET A 78 47.45 48.20 -29.71
CA MET A 78 47.53 49.66 -29.65
C MET A 78 48.98 50.14 -29.50
N GLU A 79 49.78 49.47 -28.68
CA GLU A 79 51.23 49.72 -28.55
C GLU A 79 51.99 49.47 -29.86
N LEU A 80 51.66 48.40 -30.58
CA LEU A 80 52.22 48.12 -31.91
C LEU A 80 51.84 49.19 -32.95
N CYS A 81 50.69 49.86 -32.78
CA CYS A 81 50.27 50.95 -33.66
C CYS A 81 50.96 52.29 -33.33
N ALA A 82 51.51 52.46 -32.14
CA ALA A 82 52.08 53.73 -31.69
C ALA A 82 53.23 54.27 -32.59
N PRO A 83 54.16 53.46 -33.12
CA PRO A 83 55.18 53.93 -34.06
C PRO A 83 54.61 54.52 -35.35
N PHE A 84 53.48 54.00 -35.84
CA PHE A 84 52.83 54.50 -37.07
C PHE A 84 52.16 55.86 -36.83
N VAL A 85 51.53 56.05 -35.67
CA VAL A 85 50.95 57.33 -35.27
C VAL A 85 52.06 58.39 -35.11
N ARG A 86 53.20 58.01 -34.53
CA ARG A 86 54.38 58.89 -34.43
C ARG A 86 54.97 59.22 -35.80
N ALA A 87 55.09 58.23 -36.70
CA ALA A 87 55.59 58.45 -38.06
C ALA A 87 54.69 59.40 -38.87
N ALA A 88 53.36 59.32 -38.69
CA ALA A 88 52.40 60.18 -39.37
C ALA A 88 52.50 61.67 -38.94
N LEU A 89 53.13 61.96 -37.80
CA LEU A 89 53.32 63.32 -37.27
C LEU A 89 54.70 63.91 -37.61
N GLN A 90 55.55 63.17 -38.32
CA GLN A 90 56.86 63.67 -38.74
C GLN A 90 56.69 64.89 -39.67
N GLY A 91 57.16 66.04 -39.24
CA GLY A 91 57.02 67.33 -39.94
C GLY A 91 55.91 68.23 -39.40
N ALA A 92 55.14 67.79 -38.40
CA ALA A 92 54.16 68.64 -37.73
C ALA A 92 54.83 69.62 -36.74
N PRO A 93 54.38 70.90 -36.68
CA PRO A 93 54.88 71.85 -35.70
C PRO A 93 54.33 71.49 -34.31
N GLY A 94 55.21 71.17 -33.35
CA GLY A 94 54.79 70.88 -31.98
C GLY A 94 55.65 69.91 -31.17
N GLY A 95 56.64 69.25 -31.79
CA GLY A 95 57.60 68.38 -31.11
C GLY A 95 56.94 67.25 -30.29
N ALA A 96 57.64 66.78 -29.26
CA ALA A 96 57.24 65.62 -28.44
C ALA A 96 55.90 65.79 -27.70
N ALA A 97 55.47 67.02 -27.39
CA ALA A 97 54.19 67.27 -26.73
C ALA A 97 53.00 67.01 -27.67
N ALA A 98 53.14 67.35 -28.96
CA ALA A 98 52.11 67.06 -29.97
C ALA A 98 52.00 65.56 -30.27
N GLU A 99 53.11 64.82 -30.20
CA GLU A 99 53.13 63.36 -30.35
C GLU A 99 52.35 62.66 -29.23
N GLY A 100 52.56 63.07 -27.97
CA GLY A 100 51.85 62.52 -26.82
C GLY A 100 50.33 62.76 -26.88
N ASP A 101 49.91 63.97 -27.26
CA ASP A 101 48.49 64.32 -27.41
C ASP A 101 47.83 63.54 -28.55
N ALA A 102 48.53 63.34 -29.67
CA ALA A 102 48.01 62.54 -30.78
C ALA A 102 47.88 61.05 -30.44
N LEU A 103 48.84 60.47 -29.71
CA LEU A 103 48.74 59.10 -29.20
C LEU A 103 47.56 58.96 -28.24
N TRP A 104 47.42 59.87 -27.28
CA TRP A 104 46.30 59.88 -26.34
C TRP A 104 44.94 60.00 -27.05
N LYS A 105 44.83 60.86 -28.07
CA LYS A 105 43.62 61.01 -28.90
C LYS A 105 43.29 59.75 -29.68
N PHE A 106 44.30 59.12 -30.29
CA PHE A 106 44.16 57.85 -31.00
C PHE A 106 43.65 56.75 -30.05
N GLU A 107 44.29 56.58 -28.90
CA GLU A 107 43.87 55.58 -27.92
C GLU A 107 42.45 55.84 -27.42
N THR A 108 42.14 57.09 -27.07
CA THR A 108 40.80 57.47 -26.60
C THR A 108 39.74 57.22 -27.66
N ALA A 109 40.06 57.46 -28.94
CA ALA A 109 39.16 57.14 -30.05
C ALA A 109 38.92 55.63 -30.16
N LEU A 110 39.95 54.79 -30.02
CA LEU A 110 39.80 53.34 -30.02
C LEU A 110 38.96 52.84 -28.82
N ARG A 111 39.25 53.32 -27.61
CA ARG A 111 38.53 52.94 -26.38
C ARG A 111 37.02 53.22 -26.50
N LYS A 112 36.64 54.33 -27.14
CA LYS A 112 35.23 54.69 -27.38
C LYS A 112 34.53 53.81 -28.42
N ASN A 113 35.28 53.24 -29.36
CA ASN A 113 34.75 52.48 -30.50
C ASN A 113 34.82 50.95 -30.32
N VAL A 114 35.30 50.47 -29.17
CA VAL A 114 35.47 49.05 -28.88
C VAL A 114 34.67 48.65 -27.63
N THR A 115 34.21 47.41 -27.60
CA THR A 115 33.65 46.75 -26.42
C THR A 115 34.46 45.50 -26.09
N ILE A 116 34.69 45.23 -24.81
CA ILE A 116 35.34 43.99 -24.36
C ILE A 116 34.25 43.10 -23.79
N ASN A 117 34.04 41.93 -24.39
CA ASN A 117 32.95 41.02 -24.04
C ASN A 117 31.54 41.64 -24.02
N GLY A 118 31.34 42.74 -24.76
CA GLY A 118 30.06 43.47 -24.82
C GLY A 118 29.89 44.57 -23.77
N GLN A 119 30.88 44.76 -22.89
CA GLN A 119 30.95 45.87 -21.93
C GLN A 119 31.77 47.02 -22.52
N ARG A 120 31.49 48.26 -22.07
CA ARG A 120 32.27 49.44 -22.47
C ARG A 120 33.68 49.38 -21.88
N TRP A 121 34.63 50.04 -22.53
CA TRP A 121 36.03 50.04 -22.09
C TRP A 121 36.21 50.43 -20.62
N GLU A 122 35.45 51.40 -20.11
CA GLU A 122 35.51 51.89 -18.73
C GLU A 122 34.83 50.96 -17.72
N GLU A 123 33.90 50.13 -18.17
CA GLU A 123 33.11 49.22 -17.32
C GLU A 123 33.79 47.85 -17.15
N VAL A 124 34.82 47.59 -17.95
CA VAL A 124 35.55 46.33 -17.93
C VAL A 124 36.55 46.38 -16.77
N SER A 125 36.27 45.58 -15.73
CA SER A 125 37.21 45.38 -14.63
C SER A 125 38.59 45.02 -15.18
N ASP A 126 39.65 45.58 -14.58
CA ASP A 126 41.02 45.18 -14.84
C ASP A 126 41.33 43.75 -14.35
N GLU A 127 40.31 42.97 -13.97
CA GLU A 127 40.32 41.53 -13.67
C GLU A 127 40.94 40.66 -14.77
N SER A 128 41.17 41.20 -15.97
CA SER A 128 41.94 40.53 -17.03
C SER A 128 43.46 40.57 -16.80
N MET A 129 43.93 41.34 -15.80
CA MET A 129 45.31 41.26 -15.36
C MET A 129 45.49 39.98 -14.54
N PRO A 130 46.62 39.26 -14.72
CA PRO A 130 46.89 38.10 -13.89
C PRO A 130 46.77 38.52 -12.42
N PRO A 131 46.09 37.73 -11.57
CA PRO A 131 45.99 38.03 -10.15
C PRO A 131 47.41 38.30 -9.64
N SER A 132 47.61 39.46 -9.00
CA SER A 132 48.89 39.78 -8.37
C SER A 132 49.33 38.60 -7.52
N ASP A 133 50.61 38.24 -7.54
CA ASP A 133 51.13 37.05 -6.83
C ASP A 133 50.71 37.01 -5.35
N SER A 134 50.50 38.18 -4.74
CA SER A 134 49.95 38.32 -3.38
C SER A 134 48.50 37.84 -3.24
N SER A 135 47.62 38.17 -4.19
CA SER A 135 46.21 37.76 -4.18
C SER A 135 46.05 36.25 -4.41
N LEU A 136 46.88 35.67 -5.29
CA LEU A 136 46.91 34.23 -5.52
C LEU A 136 47.37 33.49 -4.28
N LYS A 137 48.43 33.97 -3.62
CA LYS A 137 48.94 33.37 -2.39
C LYS A 137 47.92 33.42 -1.24
N ILE A 138 47.25 34.56 -1.06
CA ILE A 138 46.18 34.70 -0.05
C ILE A 138 45.03 33.71 -0.32
N LEU A 139 44.69 33.47 -1.59
CA LEU A 139 43.67 32.50 -1.96
C LEU A 139 44.14 31.06 -1.73
N GLU A 140 45.40 30.75 -2.04
CA GLU A 140 46.02 29.45 -1.82
C GLU A 140 46.07 29.10 -0.32
N ASP A 141 46.51 30.04 0.52
CA ASP A 141 46.56 29.86 1.98
C ASP A 141 45.16 29.59 2.56
N GLN A 142 44.13 30.34 2.10
CA GLN A 142 42.74 30.09 2.49
C GLN A 142 42.24 28.72 2.03
N PHE A 143 42.61 28.32 0.82
CA PHE A 143 42.20 27.05 0.26
C PHE A 143 42.84 25.88 1.03
N ASP A 144 44.11 25.99 1.38
CA ASP A 144 44.82 25.01 2.20
C ASP A 144 44.23 24.89 3.60
N GLU A 145 43.86 26.01 4.22
CA GLU A 145 43.14 26.00 5.50
C GLU A 145 41.84 25.19 5.39
N LEU A 146 41.03 25.45 4.35
CA LEU A 146 39.77 24.74 4.09
C LEU A 146 39.99 23.25 3.78
N ILE A 147 41.06 22.89 3.08
CA ILE A 147 41.41 21.49 2.84
C ILE A 147 41.72 20.80 4.16
N VAL A 148 42.56 21.40 5.00
CA VAL A 148 43.00 20.82 6.28
C VAL A 148 41.83 20.70 7.24
N GLU A 149 41.00 21.74 7.40
CA GLU A 149 39.84 21.68 8.28
C GLU A 149 38.81 20.66 7.77
N THR A 150 38.57 20.58 6.47
CA THR A 150 37.67 19.57 5.88
C THR A 150 38.21 18.16 6.09
N ALA A 151 39.50 17.92 5.87
CA ALA A 151 40.13 16.63 6.10
C ALA A 151 40.06 16.22 7.58
N LYS A 152 40.32 17.17 8.50
CA LYS A 152 40.16 16.97 9.94
C LYS A 152 38.72 16.65 10.31
N LYS A 153 37.75 17.36 9.72
CA LYS A 153 36.31 17.11 9.93
C LYS A 153 35.94 15.70 9.49
N ARG A 154 36.30 15.31 8.26
CA ARG A 154 36.07 13.96 7.69
C ARG A 154 36.70 12.85 8.54
N LYS A 155 37.86 13.09 9.15
CA LYS A 155 38.55 12.09 10.00
C LYS A 155 37.95 11.97 11.41
N GLN A 156 37.60 13.09 12.04
CA GLN A 156 37.25 13.13 13.47
C GLN A 156 35.75 13.02 13.74
N TRP A 157 34.91 13.67 12.94
CA TRP A 157 33.48 13.77 13.24
C TRP A 157 32.71 12.46 13.14
N PRO A 158 32.96 11.58 12.15
CA PRO A 158 32.31 10.26 12.13
C PRO A 158 32.56 9.47 13.42
N LYS A 159 33.77 9.57 14.00
CA LYS A 159 34.10 8.92 15.27
C LYS A 159 33.33 9.51 16.45
N LYS A 160 33.22 10.84 16.52
CA LYS A 160 32.45 11.52 17.58
C LYS A 160 30.96 11.22 17.48
N ILE A 161 30.40 11.31 16.28
CA ILE A 161 28.99 11.00 16.00
C ILE A 161 28.69 9.54 16.38
N LEU A 162 29.57 8.61 16.00
CA LEU A 162 29.40 7.20 16.32
C LEU A 162 29.32 6.95 17.84
N VAL A 163 30.16 7.61 18.63
CA VAL A 163 30.12 7.49 20.11
C VAL A 163 28.77 7.94 20.65
N HIS A 164 28.28 9.11 20.21
CA HIS A 164 26.98 9.62 20.66
C HIS A 164 25.81 8.74 20.20
N ALA A 165 25.82 8.28 18.95
CA ALA A 165 24.80 7.36 18.44
C ALA A 165 24.74 6.07 19.26
N ILE A 166 25.90 5.48 19.60
CA ILE A 166 25.97 4.28 20.44
C ILE A 166 25.42 4.57 21.84
N GLN A 167 25.74 5.72 22.44
CA GLN A 167 25.23 6.12 23.75
C GLN A 167 23.70 6.27 23.73
N THR A 168 23.16 6.94 22.73
CA THR A 168 21.71 7.13 22.57
C THR A 168 21.00 5.79 22.36
N MET A 169 21.50 4.94 21.47
CA MET A 169 20.90 3.61 21.23
C MET A 169 20.91 2.74 22.49
N LYS A 170 21.99 2.78 23.27
CA LYS A 170 22.05 2.06 24.56
C LYS A 170 21.04 2.62 25.56
N ALA A 171 20.92 3.95 25.65
CA ALA A 171 19.95 4.59 26.55
C ALA A 171 18.50 4.22 26.17
N GLU A 172 18.16 4.25 24.87
CA GLU A 172 16.86 3.81 24.36
C GLU A 172 16.59 2.33 24.69
N GLN A 173 17.60 1.47 24.54
CA GLN A 173 17.48 0.06 24.90
C GLN A 173 17.26 -0.14 26.42
N GLU A 174 17.95 0.62 27.28
CA GLU A 174 17.71 0.58 28.72
C GLU A 174 16.31 1.08 29.08
N MET A 175 15.83 2.15 28.43
CA MET A 175 14.44 2.61 28.59
C MET A 175 13.42 1.55 28.19
N LEU A 176 13.67 0.81 27.10
CA LEU A 176 12.83 -0.31 26.67
C LEU A 176 12.82 -1.46 27.68
N LYS A 177 13.91 -1.74 28.41
CA LYS A 177 13.91 -2.76 29.46
C LYS A 177 12.99 -2.41 30.63
N LEU A 178 12.81 -1.11 30.91
CA LEU A 178 11.90 -0.62 31.93
C LEU A 178 10.43 -0.66 31.48
N TYR A 179 10.17 -0.88 30.19
CA TYR A 179 8.82 -0.97 29.65
C TYR A 179 8.14 -2.26 30.10
N LYS A 180 7.18 -2.13 31.02
CA LYS A 180 6.21 -3.20 31.32
C LYS A 180 5.02 -3.03 30.38
N PRO A 181 4.66 -4.02 29.55
CA PRO A 181 3.48 -3.92 28.70
C PRO A 181 2.25 -3.72 29.58
N VAL A 182 1.59 -2.58 29.40
CA VAL A 182 0.44 -2.11 30.20
C VAL A 182 -0.85 -2.89 29.89
N VAL A 183 -0.85 -3.72 28.85
CA VAL A 183 -2.03 -4.50 28.45
C VAL A 183 -1.81 -5.96 28.81
N THR A 184 -2.29 -6.36 29.98
CA THR A 184 -2.62 -7.77 30.23
C THR A 184 -3.70 -8.18 29.24
N PRO A 185 -3.52 -9.22 28.41
CA PRO A 185 -4.57 -9.68 27.51
C PRO A 185 -5.79 -10.05 28.35
N GLU A 186 -6.92 -9.40 28.09
CA GLU A 186 -8.18 -9.69 28.73
C GLU A 186 -8.64 -11.08 28.29
N GLU A 187 -8.66 -12.04 29.22
CA GLU A 187 -9.15 -13.39 28.95
C GLU A 187 -10.65 -13.34 28.64
N VAL A 188 -10.99 -13.48 27.36
CA VAL A 188 -12.37 -13.58 26.89
C VAL A 188 -12.95 -14.89 27.39
N LYS A 189 -13.71 -14.83 28.49
CA LYS A 189 -14.48 -15.97 29.00
C LYS A 189 -15.58 -16.33 28.00
N SER A 190 -15.62 -17.57 27.54
CA SER A 190 -16.69 -18.12 26.71
C SER A 190 -18.02 -18.14 27.48
N GLN A 191 -19.11 -17.66 26.87
CA GLN A 191 -20.44 -17.59 27.48
C GLN A 191 -20.98 -18.99 27.89
N PRO A 192 -21.57 -19.14 29.09
CA PRO A 192 -22.12 -20.41 29.59
C PRO A 192 -23.63 -20.58 29.32
N THR A 193 -24.07 -20.52 28.06
CA THR A 193 -25.50 -20.64 27.67
C THR A 193 -25.80 -21.72 26.65
N GLN A 194 -24.77 -22.45 26.19
CA GLN A 194 -24.93 -23.48 25.17
C GLN A 194 -25.62 -24.75 25.71
N ASP A 195 -25.42 -25.08 26.98
CA ASP A 195 -25.90 -26.34 27.56
C ASP A 195 -27.42 -26.36 27.76
N ASP A 196 -28.02 -25.24 28.19
CA ASP A 196 -29.48 -25.12 28.36
C ASP A 196 -30.21 -25.22 27.01
N TYR A 197 -29.65 -24.58 25.97
CA TYR A 197 -30.19 -24.65 24.62
C TYR A 197 -30.12 -26.09 24.05
N VAL A 198 -29.02 -26.79 24.32
CA VAL A 198 -28.86 -28.19 23.88
C VAL A 198 -29.83 -29.12 24.63
N ALA A 199 -30.12 -28.86 25.91
CA ALA A 199 -31.07 -29.63 26.69
C ALA A 199 -32.52 -29.47 26.18
N ASP A 200 -32.94 -28.24 25.89
CA ASP A 200 -34.27 -27.96 25.33
C ASP A 200 -34.46 -28.64 23.96
N LEU A 201 -33.47 -28.50 23.07
CA LEU A 201 -33.49 -29.15 21.76
C LEU A 201 -33.60 -30.68 21.87
N LYS A 202 -32.91 -31.28 22.84
CA LYS A 202 -33.00 -32.72 23.09
C LYS A 202 -34.40 -33.13 23.56
N GLN A 203 -35.02 -32.36 24.45
CA GLN A 203 -36.38 -32.62 24.91
C GLN A 203 -37.39 -32.53 23.75
N VAL A 204 -37.28 -31.52 22.90
CA VAL A 204 -38.12 -31.38 21.70
C VAL A 204 -37.96 -32.58 20.77
N ALA A 205 -36.72 -33.01 20.52
CA ALA A 205 -36.44 -34.17 19.68
C ALA A 205 -37.05 -35.46 20.24
N GLU A 206 -36.97 -35.69 21.55
CA GLU A 206 -37.57 -36.85 22.21
C GLU A 206 -39.11 -36.84 22.11
N MET A 207 -39.75 -35.68 22.29
CA MET A 207 -41.21 -35.56 22.16
C MET A 207 -41.67 -35.86 20.73
N VAL A 208 -40.98 -35.30 19.73
CA VAL A 208 -41.29 -35.57 18.31
C VAL A 208 -41.09 -37.05 17.98
N SER A 209 -40.00 -37.66 18.47
CA SER A 209 -39.76 -39.10 18.27
C SER A 209 -40.88 -39.97 18.86
N LYS A 210 -41.40 -39.63 20.05
CA LYS A 210 -42.53 -40.34 20.66
C LYS A 210 -43.79 -40.22 19.83
N GLN A 211 -44.11 -39.02 19.34
CA GLN A 211 -45.27 -38.81 18.46
C GLN A 211 -45.17 -39.62 17.17
N VAL A 212 -44.01 -39.59 16.50
CA VAL A 212 -43.78 -40.38 15.28
C VAL A 212 -43.93 -41.87 15.57
N SER A 213 -43.37 -42.37 16.67
CA SER A 213 -43.51 -43.78 17.06
C SER A 213 -44.96 -44.17 17.34
N GLY A 214 -45.75 -43.28 17.94
CA GLY A 214 -47.18 -43.48 18.19
C GLY A 214 -47.97 -43.52 16.88
N ALA A 215 -47.70 -42.59 15.97
CA ALA A 215 -48.30 -42.58 14.63
C ALA A 215 -47.95 -43.85 13.84
N MET A 216 -46.69 -44.29 13.88
CA MET A 216 -46.26 -45.54 13.22
C MET A 216 -46.98 -46.78 13.77
N LYS A 217 -47.37 -46.78 15.05
CA LYS A 217 -48.14 -47.88 15.65
C LYS A 217 -49.63 -47.83 15.29
N SER A 218 -50.20 -46.64 15.08
CA SER A 218 -51.64 -46.50 14.81
C SER A 218 -52.02 -46.59 13.32
N VAL A 219 -51.10 -46.23 12.43
CA VAL A 219 -51.32 -46.28 10.97
C VAL A 219 -51.72 -47.68 10.47
N PRO A 220 -51.08 -48.81 10.87
CA PRO A 220 -51.50 -50.14 10.43
C PRO A 220 -52.96 -50.48 10.77
N ALA A 221 -53.40 -50.16 11.99
CA ALA A 221 -54.78 -50.40 12.41
C ALA A 221 -55.81 -49.52 11.67
N LEU A 222 -55.39 -48.36 11.17
CA LEU A 222 -56.24 -47.52 10.30
C LEU A 222 -56.33 -48.10 8.89
N ILE A 223 -55.21 -48.63 8.37
CA ILE A 223 -55.15 -49.33 7.08
C ILE A 223 -56.06 -50.58 7.12
N GLU A 224 -55.94 -51.42 8.14
CA GLU A 224 -56.79 -52.61 8.32
C GLU A 224 -58.29 -52.26 8.34
N ARG A 225 -58.67 -51.18 9.03
CA ARG A 225 -60.07 -50.71 9.01
C ARG A 225 -60.51 -50.24 7.64
N ALA A 226 -59.66 -49.49 6.93
CA ALA A 226 -59.97 -49.03 5.57
C ALA A 226 -60.11 -50.21 4.59
N GLU A 227 -59.25 -51.21 4.70
CA GLU A 227 -59.33 -52.46 3.93
C GLU A 227 -60.62 -53.23 4.26
N GLY A 228 -60.99 -53.33 5.54
CA GLY A 228 -62.25 -53.93 5.96
C GLY A 228 -63.48 -53.26 5.33
N PHE A 229 -63.54 -51.92 5.36
CA PHE A 229 -64.59 -51.17 4.67
C PHE A 229 -64.59 -51.40 3.16
N SER A 230 -63.40 -51.45 2.53
CA SER A 230 -63.29 -51.69 1.09
C SER A 230 -63.86 -53.06 0.68
N GLN A 231 -63.66 -54.10 1.49
CA GLN A 231 -64.22 -55.44 1.23
C GLN A 231 -65.74 -55.43 1.30
N VAL A 232 -66.33 -54.81 2.33
CA VAL A 232 -67.80 -54.72 2.46
C VAL A 232 -68.43 -54.01 1.25
N LEU A 233 -67.84 -52.89 0.82
CA LEU A 233 -68.30 -52.17 -0.36
C LEU A 233 -68.14 -53.00 -1.65
N THR A 234 -67.13 -53.87 -1.72
CA THR A 234 -66.94 -54.79 -2.86
C THR A 234 -67.98 -55.90 -2.91
N TRP A 235 -68.40 -56.44 -1.76
CA TRP A 235 -69.42 -57.50 -1.68
C TRP A 235 -70.85 -56.99 -1.83
N GLN A 236 -71.09 -55.68 -1.64
CA GLN A 236 -72.42 -55.09 -1.67
C GLN A 236 -73.21 -55.40 -2.97
N PRO A 237 -72.67 -55.25 -4.20
CA PRO A 237 -73.42 -55.58 -5.43
C PRO A 237 -73.75 -57.07 -5.56
N ALA A 238 -72.87 -57.95 -5.08
CA ALA A 238 -73.10 -59.40 -5.10
C ALA A 238 -74.21 -59.79 -4.13
N LEU A 239 -74.26 -59.17 -2.94
CA LEU A 239 -75.34 -59.36 -1.98
C LEU A 239 -76.69 -58.89 -2.52
N GLU A 240 -76.75 -57.72 -3.16
CA GLU A 240 -77.99 -57.24 -3.80
C GLU A 240 -78.43 -58.14 -4.96
N LEU A 241 -77.49 -58.64 -5.78
CA LEU A 241 -77.80 -59.62 -6.83
C LEU A 241 -78.34 -60.94 -6.26
N CYS A 242 -77.77 -61.42 -5.16
CA CYS A 242 -78.28 -62.61 -4.46
C CYS A 242 -79.69 -62.39 -3.93
N LYS A 243 -79.99 -61.22 -3.33
CA LYS A 243 -81.35 -60.87 -2.89
C LYS A 243 -82.33 -60.85 -4.07
N LEU A 244 -81.95 -60.23 -5.19
CA LEU A 244 -82.79 -60.19 -6.39
C LEU A 244 -83.06 -61.59 -6.94
N ARG A 245 -82.02 -62.44 -7.03
CA ARG A 245 -82.20 -63.84 -7.46
C ARG A 245 -83.14 -64.58 -6.50
N GLN A 246 -82.95 -64.42 -5.20
CA GLN A 246 -83.82 -65.04 -4.20
C GLN A 246 -85.27 -64.56 -4.34
N GLU A 247 -85.51 -63.28 -4.63
CA GLU A 247 -86.84 -62.71 -4.86
C GLU A 247 -87.50 -63.23 -6.15
N ILE A 248 -86.74 -63.34 -7.24
CA ILE A 248 -87.22 -63.90 -8.52
C ILE A 248 -87.56 -65.39 -8.38
N PHE A 249 -86.72 -66.17 -7.69
CA PHE A 249 -86.94 -67.61 -7.53
C PHE A 249 -87.91 -67.97 -6.39
N ALA A 250 -88.08 -67.12 -5.37
CA ALA A 250 -89.11 -67.29 -4.33
C ALA A 250 -90.54 -67.03 -4.85
N GLY A 251 -90.67 -66.40 -6.03
CA GLY A 251 -91.96 -66.21 -6.72
C GLY A 251 -92.40 -67.37 -7.62
N CYS A 252 -91.60 -68.44 -7.75
CA CYS A 252 -91.88 -69.59 -8.62
C CYS A 252 -92.23 -70.85 -7.82
N GLU A 253 -93.17 -70.72 -6.88
CA GLU A 253 -93.87 -71.88 -6.29
C GLU A 253 -95.07 -72.23 -7.18
N ALA A 254 -94.80 -72.87 -8.32
CA ALA A 254 -95.80 -73.59 -9.10
C ALA A 254 -95.65 -75.08 -8.80
N LYS A 255 -96.66 -75.62 -8.11
CA LYS A 255 -96.89 -77.04 -7.80
C LYS A 255 -96.49 -77.97 -8.95
N GLU A 256 -95.78 -79.06 -8.68
CA GLU A 256 -96.22 -80.44 -8.94
C GLU A 256 -95.20 -81.47 -8.41
N GLU A 257 -95.72 -82.61 -7.99
CA GLU A 257 -95.05 -83.72 -7.30
C GLU A 257 -93.97 -84.42 -8.13
N SER A 258 -92.88 -84.86 -7.48
CA SER A 258 -92.46 -86.28 -7.43
C SER A 258 -91.00 -86.43 -7.00
N HIS A 259 -90.81 -87.33 -6.03
CA HIS A 259 -89.70 -88.25 -5.86
C HIS A 259 -88.38 -87.96 -6.63
N VAL A 260 -87.26 -87.83 -5.92
CA VAL A 260 -86.01 -88.63 -6.10
C VAL A 260 -84.87 -88.12 -5.19
N GLN A 261 -84.49 -89.01 -4.28
CA GLN A 261 -83.15 -89.39 -3.81
C GLN A 261 -82.09 -88.35 -3.44
N ASN A 262 -81.65 -88.50 -2.17
CA ASN A 262 -80.27 -88.47 -1.67
C ASN A 262 -79.19 -88.35 -2.75
N PHE A 263 -78.28 -87.38 -2.60
CA PHE A 263 -76.84 -87.63 -2.69
C PHE A 263 -76.09 -86.62 -1.82
N ALA A 264 -75.43 -87.12 -0.77
CA ALA A 264 -74.20 -86.57 -0.25
C ALA A 264 -73.02 -87.25 -0.99
N PRO A 265 -71.75 -86.91 -0.71
CA PRO A 265 -71.04 -85.62 -0.67
C PRO A 265 -69.88 -85.75 -1.71
N PRO A 266 -68.56 -85.59 -1.45
CA PRO A 266 -67.75 -84.64 -0.67
C PRO A 266 -66.62 -84.00 -1.54
N GLY A 267 -65.74 -83.19 -0.95
CA GLY A 267 -64.56 -82.69 -1.68
C GLY A 267 -63.57 -81.89 -0.84
N GLU A 268 -63.08 -82.50 0.24
CA GLU A 268 -61.93 -82.07 1.03
C GLU A 268 -60.65 -82.10 0.18
N VAL A 269 -59.93 -80.99 0.01
CA VAL A 269 -58.45 -80.95 -0.14
C VAL A 269 -57.95 -79.55 0.24
N THR A 270 -57.37 -79.42 1.44
CA THR A 270 -56.18 -78.57 1.65
C THR A 270 -54.98 -79.48 1.34
N PRO A 271 -53.82 -79.01 0.82
CA PRO A 271 -52.88 -78.30 1.71
C PRO A 271 -51.76 -77.45 1.03
N THR A 272 -51.01 -76.67 1.83
CA THR A 272 -49.53 -76.45 1.72
C THR A 272 -49.02 -75.67 0.47
N ASP A 273 -48.09 -74.72 0.51
CA ASP A 273 -46.79 -74.67 1.19
C ASP A 273 -46.17 -73.25 1.25
N ALA A 274 -45.03 -73.15 1.94
CA ALA A 274 -44.24 -72.00 2.32
C ALA A 274 -43.49 -71.20 1.21
N ASP A 275 -43.00 -70.02 1.61
CA ASP A 275 -41.56 -69.64 1.65
C ASP A 275 -41.16 -68.28 1.01
N ASN A 276 -40.82 -67.34 1.89
CA ASN A 276 -39.60 -66.53 1.95
C ASN A 276 -38.82 -66.16 0.65
N SER A 277 -38.72 -64.86 0.33
CA SER A 277 -37.51 -64.35 -0.37
C SER A 277 -37.18 -62.86 -0.11
N LYS A 278 -36.30 -62.66 0.88
CA LYS A 278 -35.13 -61.75 0.95
C LYS A 278 -35.10 -60.40 0.20
N ASN A 279 -34.98 -59.38 1.05
CA ASN A 279 -34.39 -58.05 0.93
C ASN A 279 -33.19 -57.92 -0.06
N ARG A 280 -33.24 -56.91 -0.94
CA ARG A 280 -32.11 -56.47 -1.80
C ARG A 280 -31.67 -55.06 -1.39
N TYR A 281 -30.78 -55.00 -0.40
CA TYR A 281 -29.98 -53.81 -0.11
C TYR A 281 -29.02 -53.57 -1.30
N VAL A 282 -29.33 -52.61 -2.16
CA VAL A 282 -28.39 -52.11 -3.17
C VAL A 282 -27.72 -50.86 -2.62
N LEU A 283 -26.48 -51.04 -2.17
CA LEU A 283 -25.51 -49.97 -1.93
C LEU A 283 -25.20 -49.26 -3.27
N LEU A 284 -25.92 -48.19 -3.57
CA LEU A 284 -25.56 -47.28 -4.65
C LEU A 284 -24.31 -46.50 -4.24
N LYS A 285 -23.14 -46.99 -4.64
CA LYS A 285 -21.90 -46.22 -4.68
C LYS A 285 -22.10 -45.04 -5.63
N ARG A 286 -22.30 -43.84 -5.08
CA ARG A 286 -22.34 -42.60 -5.85
C ARG A 286 -20.96 -42.35 -6.46
N LYS A 287 -20.82 -42.56 -7.77
CA LYS A 287 -19.63 -42.19 -8.55
C LYS A 287 -19.54 -40.65 -8.53
N LYS A 288 -18.54 -40.09 -7.84
CA LYS A 288 -18.36 -38.64 -7.69
C LYS A 288 -17.80 -38.08 -9.01
N ALA A 289 -18.52 -37.17 -9.66
CA ALA A 289 -18.05 -36.52 -10.88
C ALA A 289 -16.79 -35.67 -10.60
N VAL A 290 -15.83 -35.69 -11.52
CA VAL A 290 -14.50 -35.03 -11.46
C VAL A 290 -14.59 -33.49 -11.58
N GLY A 291 -15.74 -32.88 -11.34
CA GLY A 291 -15.95 -31.45 -11.61
C GLY A 291 -17.00 -30.75 -10.75
N SER A 292 -17.13 -31.06 -9.45
CA SER A 292 -18.02 -30.26 -8.59
C SER A 292 -17.41 -28.89 -8.23
N PRO A 293 -18.21 -27.80 -8.20
CA PRO A 293 -17.72 -26.43 -7.94
C PRO A 293 -17.07 -26.22 -6.56
N GLU A 294 -17.31 -27.10 -5.59
CA GLU A 294 -16.77 -27.01 -4.24
C GLU A 294 -15.24 -27.14 -4.17
N ARG A 295 -14.61 -27.84 -5.13
CA ARG A 295 -13.14 -28.03 -5.14
C ARG A 295 -12.35 -26.79 -5.54
N ARG A 296 -13.01 -25.73 -6.04
CA ARG A 296 -12.36 -24.45 -6.39
C ARG A 296 -12.14 -23.54 -5.17
N ARG A 297 -12.87 -23.72 -4.07
CA ARG A 297 -12.80 -22.81 -2.91
C ARG A 297 -11.87 -23.29 -1.80
N TYR A 298 -11.49 -24.57 -1.78
CA TYR A 298 -10.53 -25.12 -0.79
C TYR A 298 -9.64 -26.23 -1.41
N PRO A 299 -8.38 -25.95 -1.78
CA PRO A 299 -7.45 -26.97 -2.23
C PRO A 299 -7.02 -27.85 -1.04
N LEU A 300 -7.47 -29.11 -1.01
CA LEU A 300 -6.99 -30.09 -0.05
C LEU A 300 -5.51 -30.42 -0.34
N ARG A 301 -4.61 -29.97 0.53
CA ARG A 301 -3.20 -30.40 0.53
C ARG A 301 -3.14 -31.90 0.83
N GLN A 302 -2.71 -32.69 -0.16
CA GLN A 302 -2.41 -34.10 0.06
C GLN A 302 -1.19 -34.21 0.99
N ARG A 303 -1.39 -34.71 2.22
CA ARG A 303 -0.28 -35.16 3.08
C ARG A 303 0.23 -36.49 2.52
N LYS A 304 1.44 -36.48 1.94
CA LYS A 304 2.20 -37.71 1.67
C LYS A 304 2.65 -38.29 3.02
N ILE A 305 2.10 -39.43 3.40
CA ILE A 305 2.65 -40.25 4.47
C ILE A 305 3.58 -41.25 3.78
N THR A 306 4.89 -41.06 3.92
CA THR A 306 5.88 -42.07 3.57
C THR A 306 5.96 -43.08 4.70
N LEU A 307 5.35 -44.25 4.50
CA LEU A 307 5.65 -45.44 5.31
C LEU A 307 6.95 -46.03 4.76
N ARG A 308 8.01 -46.05 5.58
CA ARG A 308 9.23 -46.78 5.26
C ARG A 308 8.94 -48.27 5.45
N ALA A 309 9.26 -49.06 4.42
CA ALA A 309 9.41 -50.51 4.51
C ALA A 309 10.76 -50.85 5.16
#